data_AF-J2G5J1-F1
#
_entry.id   AF-J2G5J1-F1
#
_cell.length_a   1.000
_cell.length_b   1.000
_cell.length_c   1.000
_cell.angle_alpha   90.00
_cell.angle_beta   90.00
_cell.angle_gamma   90.00
#
_symmetry.space_group_name_H-M   'P 1'
#
loop_
_entity.id
_entity.type
_entity.pdbx_description
1 polymer ?
#
loop_
_entity_poly.entity_id
_entity_poly.type
_entity_poly.pdbx_seq_one_letter_code
_entity_poly.pdbx_strand_id
1 'polypeptide(L)'
;MLGLSDAVRAELAPSGVGVSTLFPGLTRSRMSESMSSGPIAVDEERAATIRANMMDPVWLGRAVVRAVEANDPYIITHPEYEQDTKARFAQILSAFGEPAQPGYRTGRSATASI
;
A
#
# COMPACT_ATOMS: atom_id res chain seq x y z
N MET A 1 -7.88 -0.93 3.52
CA MET A 1 -6.58 -0.80 4.19
C MET A 1 -5.94 0.56 3.89
N LEU A 2 -5.59 0.88 2.63
CA LEU A 2 -4.99 2.17 2.26
C LEU A 2 -5.85 3.39 2.63
N GLY A 3 -7.09 3.48 2.10
CA GLY A 3 -7.97 4.64 2.39
C GLY A 3 -8.32 4.82 3.87
N LEU A 4 -8.39 3.74 4.65
CA LEU A 4 -8.58 3.83 6.10
C LEU A 4 -7.35 4.47 6.77
N SER A 5 -6.17 3.99 6.42
CA SER A 5 -4.92 4.46 7.04
C SER A 5 -4.63 5.92 6.65
N ASP A 6 -4.93 6.31 5.42
CA ASP A 6 -4.82 7.71 4.96
C ASP A 6 -5.77 8.64 5.70
N ALA A 7 -7.03 8.20 5.91
CA ALA A 7 -8.02 8.96 6.68
C ALA A 7 -7.58 9.13 8.14
N VAL A 8 -7.19 8.02 8.80
CA VAL A 8 -6.71 8.05 10.20
C VAL A 8 -5.44 8.90 10.33
N ARG A 9 -4.51 8.85 9.36
CA ARG A 9 -3.33 9.72 9.33
C ARG A 9 -3.71 11.19 9.33
N ALA A 10 -4.68 11.58 8.50
CA ALA A 10 -5.14 12.96 8.42
C ALA A 10 -5.83 13.41 9.71
N GLU A 11 -6.67 12.54 10.32
CA GLU A 11 -7.37 12.82 11.57
C GLU A 11 -6.42 12.96 12.76
N LEU A 12 -5.35 12.16 12.81
CA LEU A 12 -4.39 12.14 13.92
C LEU A 12 -3.23 13.14 13.79
N ALA A 13 -3.03 13.73 12.60
CA ALA A 13 -1.98 14.71 12.35
C ALA A 13 -1.99 15.92 13.33
N PRO A 14 -3.14 16.52 13.70
CA PRO A 14 -3.18 17.62 14.66
C PRO A 14 -2.69 17.24 16.07
N SER A 15 -2.77 15.95 16.42
CA SER A 15 -2.29 15.40 17.70
C SER A 15 -0.82 15.00 17.66
N GLY A 16 -0.12 15.22 16.54
CA GLY A 16 1.29 14.86 16.36
C GLY A 16 1.52 13.36 16.22
N VAL A 17 0.49 12.57 15.89
CA VAL A 17 0.60 11.11 15.74
C VAL A 17 0.69 10.73 14.26
N GLY A 18 1.80 10.08 13.88
CA GLY A 18 2.02 9.54 12.55
C GLY A 18 1.34 8.19 12.32
N VAL A 19 1.02 7.89 11.06
CA VAL A 19 0.42 6.61 10.64
C VAL A 19 1.06 6.16 9.33
N SER A 20 1.49 4.90 9.26
CA SER A 20 2.12 4.32 8.07
C SER A 20 1.37 3.07 7.60
N THR A 21 1.21 2.91 6.29
CA THR A 21 0.73 1.66 5.68
C THR A 21 1.89 0.83 5.19
N LEU A 22 1.99 -0.41 5.67
CA LEU A 22 2.99 -1.38 5.21
C LEU A 22 2.46 -2.18 4.03
N PHE A 23 3.24 -2.18 2.93
CA PHE A 23 3.02 -3.00 1.74
C PHE A 23 4.16 -4.02 1.62
N PRO A 24 4.06 -5.16 2.33
CA PRO A 24 5.07 -6.21 2.24
C PRO A 24 4.89 -6.98 0.92
N GLY A 25 5.97 -7.18 0.19
CA GLY A 25 6.03 -8.26 -0.80
C GLY A 25 6.37 -9.59 -0.13
N LEU A 26 6.82 -10.58 -0.92
CA LEU A 26 7.13 -11.92 -0.45
C LEU A 26 8.18 -11.90 0.66
N THR A 27 7.74 -12.03 1.91
CA THR A 27 8.59 -12.00 3.10
C THR A 27 8.41 -13.27 3.89
N ARG A 28 9.53 -13.89 4.31
CA ARG A 28 9.52 -15.15 5.04
C ARG A 28 8.80 -14.98 6.38
N SER A 29 7.77 -15.78 6.60
CA SER A 29 6.98 -15.84 7.83
C SER A 29 6.31 -17.21 7.95
N ARG A 30 5.67 -17.51 9.09
CA ARG A 30 4.92 -18.76 9.27
C ARG A 30 3.71 -18.90 8.31
N MET A 31 3.22 -17.80 7.72
CA MET A 31 2.19 -17.87 6.68
C MET A 31 2.68 -18.56 5.40
N SER A 32 4.01 -18.54 5.15
CA SER A 32 4.61 -19.23 4.00
C SER A 32 4.68 -20.75 4.17
N GLU A 33 4.48 -21.27 5.39
CA GLU A 33 4.55 -22.71 5.68
C GLU A 33 3.30 -23.44 5.18
N SER A 34 2.16 -22.76 5.02
CA SER A 34 0.92 -23.34 4.51
C SER A 34 0.79 -23.36 2.98
N MET A 35 1.85 -23.03 2.24
CA MET A 35 1.82 -22.91 0.77
C MET A 35 1.68 -24.26 0.04
N SER A 36 1.96 -25.39 0.69
CA SER A 36 1.86 -26.73 0.07
C SER A 36 0.65 -27.54 0.56
N SER A 37 -0.13 -27.01 1.51
CA SER A 37 -1.22 -27.75 2.15
C SER A 37 -2.50 -26.93 2.41
N GLY A 38 -2.56 -25.69 1.92
CA GLY A 38 -3.71 -24.78 2.08
C GLY A 38 -4.68 -24.76 0.90
N PRO A 39 -5.78 -23.99 0.97
CA PRO A 39 -6.74 -23.81 -0.14
C PRO A 39 -6.13 -23.13 -1.37
N ILE A 40 -4.93 -22.58 -1.25
CA ILE A 40 -4.14 -21.93 -2.29
C ILE A 40 -2.84 -22.70 -2.56
N ALA A 41 -2.82 -24.00 -2.25
CA ALA A 41 -1.63 -24.83 -2.36
C ALA A 41 -1.07 -24.79 -3.78
N VAL A 42 0.24 -24.60 -3.88
CA VAL A 42 0.99 -24.75 -5.12
C VAL A 42 1.79 -26.06 -5.05
N ASP A 43 2.20 -26.58 -6.21
CA ASP A 43 3.10 -27.72 -6.25
C ASP A 43 4.42 -27.43 -5.49
N GLU A 44 5.09 -28.48 -5.03
CA GLU A 44 6.24 -28.36 -4.13
C GLU A 44 7.43 -27.67 -4.81
N GLU A 45 7.59 -27.81 -6.13
CA GLU A 45 8.65 -27.16 -6.90
C GLU A 45 8.46 -25.64 -6.93
N ARG A 46 7.23 -25.19 -7.20
CA ARG A 46 6.85 -23.78 -7.16
C ARG A 46 6.90 -23.24 -5.73
N ALA A 47 6.49 -24.03 -4.73
CA ALA A 47 6.60 -23.65 -3.33
C ALA A 47 8.06 -23.42 -2.92
N ALA A 48 8.96 -24.32 -3.32
CA ALA A 48 10.40 -24.19 -3.06
C ALA A 48 10.98 -22.94 -3.72
N THR A 49 10.60 -22.66 -4.97
CA THR A 49 11.03 -21.47 -5.70
C THR A 49 10.58 -20.17 -5.00
N ILE A 50 9.32 -20.11 -4.57
CA ILE A 50 8.79 -18.93 -3.85
C ILE A 50 9.54 -18.76 -2.52
N ARG A 51 9.71 -19.83 -1.73
CA ARG A 51 10.42 -19.78 -0.43
C ARG A 51 11.87 -19.31 -0.58
N ALA A 52 12.55 -19.72 -1.65
CA ALA A 52 13.92 -19.32 -1.93
C ALA A 52 14.06 -17.82 -2.26
N ASN A 53 13.01 -17.21 -2.84
CA ASN A 53 13.00 -15.80 -3.23
C ASN A 53 12.36 -14.87 -2.18
N MET A 54 11.92 -15.38 -1.02
CA MET A 54 11.36 -14.54 0.03
C MET A 54 12.42 -13.69 0.74
N MET A 55 12.11 -12.41 0.92
CA MET A 55 12.89 -11.47 1.72
C MET A 55 13.01 -11.96 3.18
N ASP A 56 14.18 -11.74 3.78
CA ASP A 56 14.38 -11.95 5.22
C ASP A 56 13.59 -10.88 6.03
N PRO A 57 12.77 -11.30 7.01
CA PRO A 57 11.94 -10.39 7.80
C PRO A 57 12.71 -9.29 8.54
N VAL A 58 14.01 -9.45 8.80
CA VAL A 58 14.82 -8.37 9.42
C VAL A 58 14.84 -7.10 8.55
N TRP A 59 14.82 -7.25 7.22
CA TRP A 59 14.79 -6.11 6.30
C TRP A 59 13.43 -5.41 6.28
N LEU A 60 12.35 -6.18 6.42
CA LEU A 60 11.00 -5.63 6.62
C LEU A 60 10.96 -4.76 7.90
N GLY A 61 11.47 -5.30 9.02
CA GLY A 61 11.55 -4.58 10.28
C GLY A 61 12.36 -3.29 10.18
N ARG A 62 13.53 -3.33 9.52
CA ARG A 62 14.35 -2.14 9.26
C ARG A 62 13.61 -1.08 8.43
N ALA A 63 12.84 -1.50 7.43
CA ALA A 63 12.03 -0.56 6.63
C ALA A 63 10.93 0.11 7.47
N VAL A 64 10.28 -0.65 8.36
CA VAL A 64 9.29 -0.12 9.31
C VAL A 64 9.90 0.91 10.26
N VAL A 65 11.05 0.59 10.89
CA VAL A 65 11.71 1.52 11.81
C VAL A 65 12.04 2.84 11.11
N ARG A 66 12.68 2.79 9.93
CA ARG A 66 13.01 4.00 9.17
C ARG A 66 11.78 4.86 8.85
N ALA A 67 10.70 4.23 8.42
CA ALA A 67 9.48 4.96 8.08
C ALA A 67 8.80 5.58 9.29
N VAL A 68 8.83 4.91 10.45
CA VAL A 68 8.32 5.48 11.70
C VAL A 68 9.15 6.68 12.14
N GLU A 69 10.49 6.57 12.07
CA GLU A 69 11.41 7.67 12.40
C GLU A 69 11.23 8.88 11.47
N ALA A 70 11.01 8.64 10.18
CA ALA A 70 10.79 9.69 9.17
C ALA A 70 9.33 10.18 9.09
N ASN A 71 8.40 9.54 9.81
CA ASN A 71 6.97 9.73 9.66
C ASN A 71 6.47 9.53 8.21
N ASP A 72 7.02 8.54 7.50
CA ASP A 72 6.63 8.21 6.13
C ASP A 72 5.23 7.55 6.11
N PRO A 73 4.31 7.95 5.22
CA PRO A 73 2.98 7.37 5.14
C PRO A 73 2.95 5.95 4.54
N TYR A 74 3.95 5.59 3.72
CA TYR A 74 3.94 4.36 2.94
C TYR A 74 5.28 3.62 3.03
N ILE A 75 5.20 2.31 3.28
CA ILE A 75 6.38 1.44 3.39
C ILE A 75 6.29 0.39 2.29
N ILE A 76 7.07 0.59 1.21
CA ILE A 76 7.15 -0.33 0.08
C ILE A 76 8.47 -1.09 0.16
N THR A 77 8.40 -2.42 0.14
CA THR A 77 9.57 -3.29 0.39
C THR A 77 10.14 -3.92 -0.87
N HIS A 78 9.35 -3.97 -1.95
CA HIS A 78 9.65 -4.69 -3.19
C HIS A 78 9.49 -3.70 -4.36
N PRO A 79 10.60 -3.11 -4.87
CA PRO A 79 10.56 -2.04 -5.86
C PRO A 79 10.09 -2.50 -7.26
N GLU A 80 10.13 -3.79 -7.55
CA GLU A 80 9.71 -4.35 -8.83
C GLU A 80 8.25 -4.04 -9.20
N TYR A 81 7.39 -3.77 -8.21
CA TYR A 81 5.99 -3.42 -8.42
C TYR A 81 5.78 -1.96 -8.83
N GLU A 82 6.82 -1.15 -8.95
CA GLU A 82 6.70 0.27 -9.29
C GLU A 82 6.00 0.47 -10.65
N GLN A 83 6.33 -0.34 -11.65
CA GLN A 83 5.74 -0.21 -12.99
C GLN A 83 4.26 -0.59 -13.00
N ASP A 84 3.89 -1.69 -12.35
CA ASP A 84 2.48 -2.11 -12.21
C ASP A 84 1.67 -1.06 -11.44
N THR A 85 2.28 -0.48 -10.41
CA THR A 85 1.68 0.60 -9.62
C THR A 85 1.45 1.85 -10.48
N LYS A 86 2.44 2.26 -11.28
CA LYS A 86 2.30 3.35 -12.24
C LYS A 86 1.21 3.08 -13.27
N ALA A 87 1.15 1.87 -13.82
CA ALA A 87 0.13 1.49 -14.78
C ALA A 87 -1.27 1.55 -14.17
N ARG A 88 -1.44 1.07 -12.93
CA ARG A 88 -2.70 1.16 -12.21
C ARG A 88 -3.11 2.61 -11.94
N PHE A 89 -2.18 3.47 -11.53
CA PHE A 89 -2.48 4.89 -11.37
C PHE A 89 -2.83 5.56 -12.70
N ALA A 90 -2.13 5.23 -13.79
CA ALA A 90 -2.48 5.72 -15.12
C ALA A 90 -3.90 5.31 -15.52
N GLN A 91 -4.32 4.06 -15.23
CA GLN A 91 -5.70 3.61 -15.46
C GLN A 91 -6.72 4.42 -14.64
N ILE A 92 -6.46 4.64 -13.35
CA ILE A 92 -7.33 5.47 -12.49
C ILE A 92 -7.42 6.89 -13.03
N LEU A 93 -6.27 7.49 -13.39
CA LEU A 93 -6.21 8.84 -13.93
C LEU A 93 -6.93 8.93 -15.29
N SER A 94 -6.86 7.89 -16.12
CA SER A 94 -7.58 7.83 -17.39
C SER A 94 -9.10 7.72 -17.24
N ALA A 95 -9.59 7.33 -16.05
CA ALA A 95 -11.01 7.25 -15.77
C ALA A 95 -11.66 8.62 -15.45
N PHE A 96 -10.86 9.68 -15.25
CA PHE A 96 -11.39 11.04 -15.13
C PHE A 96 -11.98 11.49 -16.47
N GLY A 97 -13.18 12.07 -16.45
CA GLY A 97 -14.02 12.37 -17.63
C GLY A 97 -15.01 13.49 -17.36
N GLU A 98 -16.32 13.35 -17.62
CA GLU A 98 -17.36 14.34 -17.22
C GLU A 98 -18.10 13.96 -15.90
N PRO A 99 -17.63 14.40 -14.72
CA PRO A 99 -18.21 14.02 -13.43
C PRO A 99 -18.76 15.16 -12.56
N ALA A 100 -19.60 16.06 -13.05
CA ALA A 100 -20.49 16.79 -12.15
C ALA A 100 -21.77 17.26 -12.86
N GLN A 101 -22.81 17.56 -12.10
CA GLN A 101 -24.09 18.01 -12.64
C GLN A 101 -23.95 19.30 -13.48
N PRO A 102 -24.85 19.55 -14.45
CA PRO A 102 -24.84 20.80 -15.21
C PRO A 102 -24.80 22.03 -14.31
N GLY A 103 -23.89 22.96 -14.58
CA GLY A 103 -23.69 24.17 -13.78
C GLY A 103 -22.83 24.00 -12.53
N TYR A 104 -22.26 22.81 -12.28
CA TYR A 104 -21.25 22.64 -11.25
C TYR A 104 -20.03 23.52 -11.49
N ARG A 105 -19.57 24.21 -10.44
CA ARG A 105 -18.42 25.12 -10.49
C ARG A 105 -17.27 24.50 -9.72
N THR A 106 -16.10 24.44 -10.33
CA THR A 106 -14.86 24.00 -9.69
C THR A 106 -14.16 25.19 -9.01
N GLY A 107 -13.50 24.94 -7.85
CA GLY A 107 -12.64 25.93 -7.17
C GLY A 107 -12.90 26.08 -5.66
N ARG A 108 -12.00 26.80 -4.97
CA ARG A 108 -12.03 27.06 -3.50
C ARG A 108 -13.34 27.68 -2.98
N SER A 109 -14.15 28.27 -3.85
CA SER A 109 -15.45 28.87 -3.52
C SER A 109 -16.56 27.83 -3.29
N ALA A 110 -16.39 26.57 -3.71
CA ALA A 110 -17.44 25.55 -3.63
C ALA A 110 -17.53 24.86 -2.25
N THR A 111 -16.49 24.96 -1.41
CA THR A 111 -16.40 24.34 -0.07
C THR A 111 -16.02 25.33 1.03
N ALA A 112 -15.83 26.61 0.71
CA ALA A 112 -15.70 27.64 1.72
C ALA A 112 -17.08 27.87 2.35
N SER A 113 -17.28 27.41 3.57
CA SER A 113 -18.34 27.93 4.44
C SER A 113 -18.09 29.43 4.64
N ILE A 114 -19.17 30.22 4.50
CA ILE A 114 -19.23 31.64 4.86
C ILE A 114 -18.84 31.82 6.34
#